data_AF-A0A235IAN1-F1
#
_entry.id   AF-A0A235IAN1-F1
#
_cell.length_a   1.000
_cell.length_b   1.000
_cell.length_c   1.000
_cell.angle_alpha   90.00
_cell.angle_beta   90.00
_cell.angle_gamma   90.00
#
_symmetry.space_group_name_H-M   'P 1'
#
loop_
_entity.id
_entity.type
_entity.pdbx_description
1 polymer ?
#
loop_
_entity_poly.entity_id
_entity_poly.type
_entity_poly.pdbx_seq_one_letter_code
_entity_poly.pdbx_strand_id
1 'polypeptide(L)'
;MNNESQKFRKSAELLGAICGGLLISLPAIPHALAQQSTPNLNPSPSIFSESPYNRSQTPVTPGPSARPPRPVPGDKIQQPSPGGVSSDQPQLLQPRQTPSATIALTNGTVNIKLVNDTAANVTFQVIGDTAPRSLQGKSNVILQGLKAPVTVTFEREDRGQLLVTPQASSEPGSLEVRFNEATNAAQGRSAMRIERNGSVFLN
;
A
#
# COMPACT_ATOMS: atom_id res chain seq x y z
N MET A 1 -6.31 64.84 -15.11
CA MET A 1 -7.25 65.01 -16.24
C MET A 1 -7.41 63.65 -16.92
N ASN A 2 -8.67 63.18 -17.01
CA ASN A 2 -9.24 62.20 -17.96
C ASN A 2 -9.14 60.72 -17.51
N ASN A 3 -10.08 60.14 -16.75
CA ASN A 3 -11.47 59.69 -17.03
C ASN A 3 -11.61 58.69 -18.18
N GLU A 4 -12.08 57.47 -17.87
CA GLU A 4 -12.92 56.55 -18.69
C GLU A 4 -13.32 55.36 -17.78
N SER A 5 -14.46 55.38 -17.08
CA SER A 5 -15.79 54.89 -17.52
C SER A 5 -16.09 53.43 -17.08
N GLN A 6 -16.65 53.30 -15.86
CA GLN A 6 -17.26 52.07 -15.34
C GLN A 6 -18.59 51.77 -16.06
N LYS A 7 -18.72 50.60 -16.70
CA LYS A 7 -19.99 50.12 -17.25
C LYS A 7 -20.60 49.07 -16.32
N PHE A 8 -21.35 49.54 -15.31
CA PHE A 8 -22.34 48.72 -14.61
C PHE A 8 -23.53 48.48 -15.54
N ARG A 9 -23.81 47.20 -15.87
CA ARG A 9 -25.09 46.81 -16.46
C ARG A 9 -25.95 46.12 -15.40
N LYS A 10 -27.13 46.70 -15.23
CA LYS A 10 -28.19 46.41 -14.27
C LYS A 10 -29.07 45.23 -14.69
N SER A 11 -29.58 44.53 -13.68
CA SER A 11 -30.96 44.01 -13.53
C SER A 11 -31.51 42.95 -14.49
N ALA A 12 -31.82 41.78 -13.92
CA ALA A 12 -33.15 41.16 -14.03
C ALA A 12 -33.36 40.19 -12.85
N GLU A 13 -34.21 40.60 -11.92
CA GLU A 13 -34.93 39.70 -11.03
C GLU A 13 -35.98 38.96 -11.86
N LEU A 14 -36.09 37.64 -11.71
CA LEU A 14 -37.32 36.94 -12.02
C LEU A 14 -37.58 35.88 -10.94
N LEU A 15 -38.59 36.19 -10.13
CA LEU A 15 -39.26 35.30 -9.20
C LEU A 15 -39.82 34.08 -9.95
N GLY A 16 -39.38 32.89 -9.57
CA GLY A 16 -40.00 31.63 -9.94
C GLY A 16 -40.21 30.79 -8.69
N ALA A 17 -41.46 30.69 -8.24
CA ALA A 17 -41.85 30.06 -6.99
C ALA A 17 -42.53 28.70 -7.25
N ILE A 18 -42.42 27.82 -6.24
CA ILE A 18 -43.35 26.75 -5.84
C ILE A 18 -43.15 25.36 -6.48
N CYS A 19 -42.60 24.49 -5.61
CA CYS A 19 -43.03 23.14 -5.24
C CYS A 19 -43.86 22.32 -6.23
N GLY A 20 -43.23 21.26 -6.76
CA GLY A 20 -43.89 20.04 -7.18
C GLY A 20 -43.08 18.85 -6.66
N GLY A 21 -43.54 18.23 -5.58
CA GLY A 21 -42.98 16.97 -5.10
C GLY A 21 -43.27 15.86 -6.11
N LEU A 22 -42.21 15.18 -6.57
CA LEU A 22 -42.34 13.93 -7.31
C LEU A 22 -41.84 12.79 -6.44
N LEU A 23 -42.74 11.83 -6.27
CA LEU A 23 -42.66 10.69 -5.37
C LEU A 23 -41.39 9.86 -5.60
N ILE A 24 -40.70 9.57 -4.51
CA ILE A 24 -39.57 8.63 -4.46
C ILE A 24 -40.14 7.22 -4.68
N SER A 25 -40.00 6.68 -5.88
CA SER A 25 -40.26 5.26 -6.15
C SER A 25 -39.01 4.44 -5.83
N LEU A 26 -39.02 3.71 -4.70
CA LEU A 26 -38.00 2.70 -4.40
C LEU A 26 -38.15 1.50 -5.35
N PRO A 27 -37.10 1.06 -6.06
CA PRO A 27 -37.07 -0.29 -6.62
C PRO A 27 -36.83 -1.31 -5.51
N ALA A 28 -37.71 -2.29 -5.40
CA ALA A 28 -37.52 -3.47 -4.55
C ALA A 28 -36.28 -4.25 -5.05
N ILE A 29 -35.26 -4.36 -4.21
CA ILE A 29 -34.08 -5.18 -4.50
C ILE A 29 -34.45 -6.64 -4.24
N PRO A 30 -34.43 -7.53 -5.25
CA PRO A 30 -34.55 -8.95 -5.00
C PRO A 30 -33.29 -9.43 -4.26
N HIS A 31 -33.47 -9.97 -3.06
CA HIS A 31 -32.41 -10.67 -2.35
C HIS A 31 -32.18 -12.03 -3.03
N ALA A 32 -31.19 -12.10 -3.92
CA ALA A 32 -30.64 -13.38 -4.35
C ALA A 32 -29.77 -13.94 -3.21
N LEU A 33 -30.14 -15.11 -2.68
CA LEU A 33 -29.24 -15.91 -1.85
C LEU A 33 -28.11 -16.42 -2.75
N ALA A 34 -26.95 -15.77 -2.72
CA ALA A 34 -25.73 -16.38 -3.22
C ALA A 34 -25.40 -17.57 -2.31
N GLN A 35 -25.46 -18.77 -2.85
CA GLN A 35 -24.95 -19.98 -2.20
C GLN A 35 -23.46 -19.78 -1.92
N GLN A 36 -23.09 -19.58 -0.66
CA GLN A 36 -21.71 -19.69 -0.21
C GLN A 36 -21.31 -21.16 -0.29
N SER A 37 -20.72 -21.57 -1.41
CA SER A 37 -19.85 -22.74 -1.42
C SER A 37 -18.64 -22.40 -0.55
N THR A 38 -18.68 -22.83 0.70
CA THR A 38 -17.51 -22.83 1.58
C THR A 38 -16.39 -23.61 0.87
N PRO A 39 -15.24 -23.01 0.57
CA PRO A 39 -14.07 -23.79 0.20
C PRO A 39 -13.78 -24.68 1.40
N ASN A 40 -13.87 -26.01 1.21
CA ASN A 40 -13.41 -26.97 2.19
C ASN A 40 -11.88 -26.79 2.29
N LEU A 41 -11.44 -25.90 3.17
CA LEU A 41 -10.03 -25.61 3.41
C LEU A 41 -9.43 -26.82 4.12
N ASN A 42 -8.47 -27.48 3.47
CA ASN A 42 -7.68 -28.57 4.04
C ASN A 42 -7.01 -28.10 5.35
N PRO A 43 -7.45 -28.56 6.53
CA PRO A 43 -7.04 -28.00 7.81
C PRO A 43 -5.61 -28.38 8.21
N SER A 44 -4.92 -29.22 7.44
CA SER A 44 -3.53 -29.62 7.70
C SER A 44 -2.79 -29.92 6.39
N PRO A 45 -2.23 -28.91 5.70
CA PRO A 45 -1.41 -29.16 4.53
C PRO A 45 -0.10 -29.84 4.98
N SER A 46 0.13 -31.09 4.53
CA SER A 46 1.27 -31.93 4.91
C SER A 46 2.65 -31.40 4.47
N ILE A 47 2.67 -30.29 3.71
CA ILE A 47 3.89 -29.57 3.30
C ILE A 47 4.72 -29.04 4.47
N PHE A 48 4.15 -28.94 5.68
CA PHE A 48 4.86 -28.51 6.88
C PHE A 48 5.41 -29.66 7.73
N SER A 49 5.17 -30.91 7.34
CA SER A 49 5.64 -32.10 8.07
C SER A 49 6.79 -32.83 7.38
N GLU A 50 7.42 -32.20 6.39
CA GLU A 50 8.58 -32.77 5.72
C GLU A 50 9.86 -32.40 6.46
N SER A 51 10.58 -33.41 6.93
CA SER A 51 11.94 -33.22 7.46
C SER A 51 12.83 -32.70 6.32
N PRO A 52 13.76 -31.76 6.56
CA PRO A 52 14.61 -31.24 5.49
C PRO A 52 15.37 -32.39 4.82
N TYR A 53 15.30 -32.45 3.49
CA TYR A 53 16.05 -33.40 2.68
C TYR A 53 17.54 -33.35 3.06
N ASN A 54 18.04 -34.44 3.65
CA ASN A 54 19.46 -34.59 3.94
C ASN A 54 20.19 -34.91 2.63
N ARG A 55 20.74 -33.89 1.97
CA ARG A 55 21.35 -33.96 0.62
C ARG A 55 22.71 -34.69 0.58
N SER A 56 22.99 -35.55 1.54
CA SER A 56 24.20 -36.39 1.56
C SER A 56 24.00 -37.79 1.02
N GLN A 57 22.84 -38.12 0.42
CA GLN A 57 22.62 -39.43 -0.20
C GLN A 57 22.80 -39.34 -1.72
N THR A 58 23.93 -39.88 -2.18
CA THR A 58 24.17 -40.25 -3.58
C THR A 58 23.15 -41.31 -4.04
N PRO A 59 22.78 -41.36 -5.33
CA PRO A 59 21.79 -42.32 -5.81
C PRO A 59 22.39 -43.73 -5.81
N VAL A 60 21.80 -44.66 -5.05
CA VAL A 60 22.11 -46.10 -5.14
C VAL A 60 20.88 -46.88 -5.63
N THR A 61 21.08 -47.52 -6.78
CA THR A 61 20.21 -48.48 -7.49
C THR A 61 19.88 -49.72 -6.61
N PRO A 62 18.77 -50.48 -6.86
CA PRO A 62 18.21 -51.42 -5.89
C PRO A 62 18.95 -52.78 -5.77
N GLY A 63 19.37 -53.10 -4.54
CA GLY A 63 19.52 -54.44 -3.90
C GLY A 63 20.59 -55.45 -4.41
N PRO A 64 20.93 -56.54 -3.66
CA PRO A 64 20.61 -56.90 -2.27
C PRO A 64 21.84 -57.23 -1.38
N SER A 65 21.62 -57.27 -0.05
CA SER A 65 22.47 -57.86 1.02
C SER A 65 23.65 -57.05 1.60
N ALA A 66 23.51 -56.56 2.84
CA ALA A 66 24.48 -56.77 3.94
C ALA A 66 23.96 -56.23 5.30
N ARG A 67 24.27 -56.97 6.37
CA ARG A 67 23.83 -56.87 7.79
C ARG A 67 24.21 -55.58 8.55
N PRO A 68 23.54 -55.31 9.70
CA PRO A 68 23.90 -54.23 10.63
C PRO A 68 24.96 -54.67 11.66
N PRO A 69 25.81 -53.76 12.17
CA PRO A 69 26.42 -53.93 13.47
C PRO A 69 25.87 -52.90 14.49
N ARG A 70 25.52 -53.42 15.67
CA ARG A 70 25.25 -52.68 16.91
C ARG A 70 26.42 -52.94 17.89
N PRO A 71 26.43 -52.36 19.10
CA PRO A 71 27.15 -51.15 19.51
C PRO A 71 28.37 -51.46 20.43
N VAL A 72 29.20 -50.47 20.75
CA VAL A 72 30.01 -50.50 21.98
C VAL A 72 29.96 -49.16 22.74
N PRO A 73 29.86 -49.18 24.09
CA PRO A 73 29.67 -48.01 24.96
C PRO A 73 30.97 -47.54 25.65
N GLY A 74 31.04 -46.26 26.02
CA GLY A 74 32.10 -45.74 26.89
C GLY A 74 32.11 -44.22 27.01
N ASP A 75 31.68 -43.72 28.17
CA ASP A 75 31.71 -42.31 28.58
C ASP A 75 33.10 -41.66 28.45
N LYS A 76 33.16 -40.47 27.83
CA LYS A 76 34.03 -39.37 28.27
C LYS A 76 33.33 -38.04 28.02
N ILE A 77 33.00 -37.36 29.12
CA ILE A 77 32.64 -35.94 29.15
C ILE A 77 33.79 -35.14 28.54
N GLN A 78 33.52 -34.40 27.48
CA GLN A 78 34.36 -33.29 27.05
C GLN A 78 33.45 -32.21 26.47
N GLN A 79 33.13 -31.22 27.31
CA GLN A 79 32.56 -29.94 26.92
C GLN A 79 33.68 -29.08 26.32
N PRO A 80 33.56 -28.58 25.08
CA PRO A 80 34.31 -27.43 24.61
C PRO A 80 33.39 -26.19 24.51
N SER A 81 33.98 -25.08 24.93
CA SER A 81 33.51 -23.69 25.05
C SER A 81 32.57 -23.15 23.96
N PRO A 82 31.81 -22.07 24.25
CA PRO A 82 31.07 -21.30 23.24
C PRO A 82 32.06 -20.53 22.34
N GLY A 83 32.61 -21.22 21.35
CA GLY A 83 33.31 -20.62 20.22
C GLY A 83 32.28 -20.03 19.27
N GLY A 84 32.42 -18.74 18.97
CA GLY A 84 31.48 -17.98 18.15
C GLY A 84 31.19 -18.66 16.81
N VAL A 85 29.91 -18.94 16.57
CA VAL A 85 29.39 -19.13 15.22
C VAL A 85 29.34 -17.76 14.56
N SER A 86 30.42 -17.40 13.85
CA SER A 86 30.34 -16.39 12.82
C SER A 86 29.43 -16.96 11.74
N SER A 87 28.16 -16.62 11.79
CA SER A 87 27.19 -16.89 10.72
C SER A 87 27.49 -15.95 9.55
N ASP A 88 28.62 -16.14 8.88
CA ASP A 88 28.87 -15.60 7.54
C ASP A 88 28.19 -16.51 6.52
N GLN A 89 26.85 -16.56 6.60
CA GLN A 89 26.04 -17.01 5.49
C GLN A 89 25.54 -15.74 4.81
N PRO A 90 25.98 -15.42 3.57
CA PRO A 90 25.45 -14.29 2.84
C PRO A 90 23.94 -14.51 2.66
N GLN A 91 23.15 -13.84 3.51
CA GLN A 91 21.72 -13.66 3.25
C GLN A 91 21.66 -13.02 1.87
N LEU A 92 21.11 -13.74 0.89
CA LEU A 92 20.84 -13.18 -0.43
C LEU A 92 19.90 -12.00 -0.20
N LEU A 93 20.47 -10.79 -0.15
CA LEU A 93 19.71 -9.58 0.13
C LEU A 93 18.67 -9.47 -0.99
N GLN A 94 17.40 -9.68 -0.65
CA GLN A 94 16.32 -9.34 -1.56
C GLN A 94 16.50 -7.88 -1.96
N PRO A 95 16.34 -7.53 -3.26
CA PRO A 95 16.48 -6.15 -3.69
C PRO A 95 15.53 -5.28 -2.85
N ARG A 96 16.09 -4.47 -1.94
CA ARG A 96 15.32 -3.47 -1.22
C ARG A 96 14.80 -2.50 -2.27
N GLN A 97 13.48 -2.30 -2.31
CA GLN A 97 12.91 -1.24 -3.14
C GLN A 97 13.58 0.08 -2.76
N THR A 98 14.03 0.83 -3.76
CA THR A 98 14.58 2.16 -3.54
C THR A 98 13.44 3.10 -3.16
N PRO A 99 13.57 3.92 -2.10
CA PRO A 99 12.56 4.91 -1.78
C PRO A 99 12.29 5.83 -2.98
N SER A 100 11.02 6.15 -3.22
CA SER A 100 10.61 7.11 -4.24
C SER A 100 10.91 8.55 -3.83
N ALA A 101 10.95 8.81 -2.52
CA ALA A 101 11.42 10.06 -1.92
C ALA A 101 11.87 9.80 -0.48
N THR A 102 12.57 10.77 0.11
CA THR A 102 12.91 10.78 1.54
C THR A 102 12.53 12.12 2.14
N ILE A 103 11.86 12.12 3.28
CA ILE A 103 11.44 13.33 4.00
C ILE A 103 12.02 13.38 5.40
N ALA A 104 12.45 14.57 5.84
CA ALA A 104 12.76 14.83 7.24
C ALA A 104 11.45 15.00 8.02
N LEU A 105 11.09 14.02 8.85
CA LEU A 105 9.90 14.08 9.71
C LEU A 105 10.08 15.12 10.82
N THR A 106 9.00 15.81 11.19
CA THR A 106 9.00 16.77 12.32
C THR A 106 8.27 16.11 13.49
N ASN A 107 8.97 15.84 14.60
CA ASN A 107 8.43 15.15 15.77
C ASN A 107 7.75 13.81 15.46
N GLY A 108 8.26 13.07 14.46
CA GLY A 108 7.66 11.81 13.99
C GLY A 108 6.35 11.97 13.20
N THR A 109 6.00 13.21 12.84
CA THR A 109 4.82 13.54 12.05
C THR A 109 5.17 14.12 10.68
N VAL A 110 4.21 14.06 9.76
CA VAL A 110 4.31 14.58 8.40
C VAL A 110 3.00 15.26 7.98
N ASN A 111 3.15 16.35 7.25
CA ASN A 111 2.09 17.00 6.48
C ASN A 111 2.22 16.56 5.03
N ILE A 112 1.11 16.16 4.41
CA ILE A 112 1.09 15.69 3.03
C ILE A 112 0.15 16.59 2.22
N LYS A 113 0.69 17.31 1.24
CA LYS A 113 -0.08 18.05 0.25
C LYS A 113 -0.33 17.14 -0.95
N LEU A 114 -1.57 16.70 -1.11
CA LEU A 114 -2.00 15.95 -2.29
C LEU A 114 -2.42 16.94 -3.37
N VAL A 115 -1.87 16.79 -4.57
CA VAL A 115 -2.17 17.63 -5.75
C VAL A 115 -2.70 16.73 -6.85
N ASN A 116 -3.97 16.92 -7.21
CA ASN A 116 -4.60 16.21 -8.31
C ASN A 116 -4.48 17.01 -9.61
N ASP A 117 -3.47 16.69 -10.43
CA ASP A 117 -3.29 17.28 -11.75
C ASP A 117 -4.14 16.58 -12.83
N THR A 118 -4.87 15.52 -12.50
CA THR A 118 -5.77 14.84 -13.45
C THR A 118 -7.07 15.63 -13.64
N ALA A 119 -7.85 15.28 -14.66
CA ALA A 119 -9.21 15.81 -14.83
C ALA A 119 -10.26 15.07 -13.97
N ALA A 120 -9.98 13.82 -13.58
CA ALA A 120 -10.90 12.99 -12.81
C ALA A 120 -10.76 13.24 -11.30
N ASN A 121 -11.80 12.90 -10.55
CA ASN A 121 -11.72 12.90 -9.09
C ASN A 121 -10.85 11.73 -8.61
N VAL A 122 -10.12 11.95 -7.53
CA VAL A 122 -9.33 10.91 -6.85
C VAL A 122 -9.92 10.68 -5.46
N THR A 123 -10.41 9.47 -5.21
CA THR A 123 -10.75 9.04 -3.86
C THR A 123 -9.47 8.69 -3.12
N PHE A 124 -9.27 9.21 -1.92
CA PHE A 124 -8.08 8.95 -1.11
C PHE A 124 -8.44 8.69 0.36
N GLN A 125 -7.58 7.94 1.04
CA GLN A 125 -7.76 7.61 2.45
C GLN A 125 -6.40 7.49 3.16
N VAL A 126 -6.30 8.06 4.35
CA VAL A 126 -5.24 7.70 5.32
C VAL A 126 -5.72 6.52 6.14
N ILE A 127 -5.06 5.37 5.96
CA ILE A 127 -5.48 4.10 6.55
C ILE A 127 -5.34 4.16 8.08
N GLY A 128 -6.45 3.92 8.78
CA GLY A 128 -6.51 3.95 10.25
C GLY A 128 -6.83 5.32 10.86
N ASP A 129 -6.65 6.42 10.10
CA ASP A 129 -6.86 7.78 10.61
C ASP A 129 -8.10 8.48 10.04
N THR A 130 -8.49 8.15 8.81
CA THR A 130 -9.58 8.88 8.11
C THR A 130 -10.51 7.94 7.35
N ALA A 131 -11.74 8.38 7.12
CA ALA A 131 -12.62 7.78 6.12
C ALA A 131 -12.17 8.16 4.69
N PRO A 132 -12.57 7.41 3.64
CA PRO A 132 -12.34 7.79 2.26
C PRO A 132 -12.93 9.17 1.94
N ARG A 133 -12.18 9.98 1.18
CA ARG A 133 -12.59 11.33 0.76
C ARG A 133 -12.31 11.53 -0.72
N SER A 134 -13.07 12.40 -1.37
CA SER A 134 -12.85 12.76 -2.77
C SER A 134 -12.00 14.04 -2.89
N LEU A 135 -10.95 13.98 -3.70
CA LEU A 135 -10.15 15.11 -4.14
C LEU A 135 -10.52 15.45 -5.58
N GLN A 136 -11.10 16.62 -5.80
CA GLN A 136 -11.59 17.02 -7.11
C GLN A 136 -10.45 17.11 -8.14
N GLY A 137 -10.77 16.92 -9.42
CA GLY A 137 -9.85 17.19 -10.53
C GLY A 137 -9.28 18.61 -10.46
N LYS A 138 -8.00 18.77 -10.83
CA LYS A 138 -7.29 20.06 -10.82
C LYS A 138 -7.30 20.79 -9.47
N SER A 139 -7.35 20.05 -8.36
CA SER A 139 -7.41 20.60 -7.01
C SER A 139 -6.33 20.04 -6.09
N ASN A 140 -6.22 20.56 -4.87
CA ASN A 140 -5.28 20.08 -3.88
C ASN A 140 -5.88 20.10 -2.47
N VAL A 141 -5.31 19.28 -1.58
CA VAL A 141 -5.66 19.23 -0.16
C VAL A 141 -4.42 18.97 0.69
N ILE A 142 -4.39 19.51 1.90
CA ILE A 142 -3.31 19.27 2.87
C ILE A 142 -3.83 18.37 3.98
N LEU A 143 -3.10 17.28 4.23
CA LEU A 143 -3.26 16.37 5.34
C LEU A 143 -2.23 16.75 6.39
N GLN A 144 -2.65 17.04 7.62
CA GLN A 144 -1.77 17.61 8.63
C GLN A 144 -1.54 16.63 9.80
N GLY A 145 -0.34 16.66 10.36
CA GLY A 145 -0.02 15.98 11.62
C GLY A 145 -0.11 14.46 11.57
N LEU A 146 0.10 13.84 10.41
CA LEU A 146 0.02 12.39 10.26
C LEU A 146 1.22 11.73 10.95
N LYS A 147 1.00 10.75 11.82
CA LYS A 147 2.08 10.06 12.55
C LYS A 147 2.70 8.97 11.68
N ALA A 148 4.03 8.95 11.56
CA ALA A 148 4.72 7.87 10.86
C ALA A 148 4.88 6.61 11.75
N PRO A 149 4.76 5.38 11.20
CA PRO A 149 4.50 5.08 9.80
C PRO A 149 3.04 5.35 9.39
N VAL A 150 2.83 5.82 8.17
CA VAL A 150 1.50 6.12 7.62
C VAL A 150 1.34 5.57 6.21
N THR A 151 0.14 5.08 5.89
CA THR A 151 -0.23 4.59 4.56
C THR A 151 -1.39 5.42 4.02
N VAL A 152 -1.25 5.93 2.80
CA VAL A 152 -2.28 6.66 2.07
C VAL A 152 -2.63 5.88 0.81
N THR A 153 -3.92 5.58 0.60
CA THR A 153 -4.43 4.99 -0.64
C THR A 153 -5.07 6.06 -1.51
N PHE A 154 -5.07 5.83 -2.81
CA PHE A 154 -5.67 6.70 -3.81
C PHE A 154 -6.16 5.89 -5.01
N GLU A 155 -7.35 6.23 -5.51
CA GLU A 155 -7.98 5.60 -6.66
C GLU A 155 -8.69 6.68 -7.48
N ARG A 156 -8.50 6.69 -8.79
CA ARG A 156 -9.29 7.56 -9.68
C ARG A 156 -10.70 7.03 -9.84
N GLU A 157 -11.66 7.94 -9.86
CA GLU A 157 -13.09 7.65 -10.03
C GLU A 157 -13.40 6.87 -11.31
N ASP A 158 -12.69 7.16 -12.40
CA ASP A 158 -12.81 6.48 -13.69
C ASP A 158 -12.03 5.15 -13.78
N ARG A 159 -11.44 4.71 -12.66
CA ARG A 159 -10.51 3.57 -12.57
C ARG A 159 -9.28 3.67 -13.47
N GLY A 160 -8.97 4.87 -13.94
CA GLY A 160 -7.71 5.15 -14.63
C GLY A 160 -6.51 4.99 -13.70
N GLN A 161 -5.36 4.72 -14.29
CA GLN A 161 -4.11 4.58 -13.52
C GLN A 161 -3.55 5.95 -13.14
N LEU A 162 -2.89 6.00 -11.97
CA LEU A 162 -2.23 7.18 -11.43
C LEU A 162 -0.72 7.05 -11.50
N LEU A 163 -0.06 8.02 -12.12
CA LEU A 163 1.35 8.28 -11.93
C LEU A 163 1.48 9.16 -10.69
N VAL A 164 2.22 8.68 -9.69
CA VAL A 164 2.37 9.36 -8.40
C VAL A 164 3.81 9.78 -8.19
N THR A 165 4.00 11.08 -7.99
CA THR A 165 5.33 11.68 -7.80
C THR A 165 5.40 12.35 -6.43
N PRO A 166 5.97 11.68 -5.43
CA PRO A 166 6.26 12.29 -4.14
C PRO A 166 7.51 13.18 -4.24
N GLN A 167 7.44 14.36 -3.65
CA GLN A 167 8.54 15.32 -3.60
C GLN A 167 8.58 15.95 -2.21
N ALA A 168 9.72 15.83 -1.53
CA ALA A 168 9.93 16.54 -0.26
C ALA A 168 9.88 18.05 -0.50
N SER A 169 9.13 18.76 0.34
CA SER A 169 9.10 20.22 0.32
C SER A 169 10.39 20.78 0.96
N SER A 170 10.68 22.05 0.69
CA SER A 170 11.73 22.79 1.41
C SER A 170 11.36 23.02 2.89
N GLU A 171 10.07 22.93 3.23
CA GLU A 171 9.59 22.96 4.61
C GLU A 171 9.76 21.58 5.28
N PRO A 172 10.47 21.49 6.43
CA PRO A 172 10.61 20.24 7.17
C PRO A 172 9.26 19.64 7.58
N GLY A 173 9.12 18.33 7.44
CA GLY A 173 7.88 17.64 7.75
C GLY A 173 6.78 17.80 6.68
N SER A 174 7.02 18.47 5.55
CA SER A 174 6.04 18.64 4.47
C SER A 174 6.42 17.83 3.21
N LEU A 175 5.49 17.00 2.71
CA LEU A 175 5.61 16.22 1.47
C LEU A 175 4.56 16.69 0.46
N GLU A 176 4.96 17.07 -0.75
CA GLU A 176 4.02 17.23 -1.87
C GLU A 176 3.92 15.90 -2.63
N VAL A 177 2.70 15.49 -2.98
CA VAL A 177 2.44 14.29 -3.77
C VAL A 177 1.55 14.69 -4.94
N ARG A 178 2.08 14.54 -6.15
CA ARG A 178 1.36 14.90 -7.37
C ARG A 178 0.79 13.68 -8.06
N PHE A 179 -0.48 13.75 -8.43
CA PHE A 179 -1.22 12.74 -9.17
C PHE A 179 -1.38 13.18 -10.62
N ASN A 180 -0.80 12.41 -11.54
CA ASN A 180 -0.91 12.59 -12.97
C ASN A 180 -1.57 11.36 -13.60
N GLU A 181 -2.09 11.51 -14.81
CA GLU A 181 -2.62 10.38 -15.57
C GLU A 181 -1.44 9.50 -16.03
N ALA A 182 -1.45 8.22 -15.66
CA ALA A 182 -0.48 7.27 -16.17
C ALA A 182 -0.87 6.81 -17.58
N THR A 183 0.10 6.72 -18.49
CA THR A 183 -0.13 6.27 -19.87
C THR A 183 0.00 4.74 -20.02
N ASN A 184 0.50 4.05 -19.00
CA ASN A 184 0.59 2.59 -18.96
C ASN A 184 0.41 2.04 -17.53
N ALA A 185 0.03 0.76 -17.44
CA ALA A 185 -0.25 0.11 -16.16
C ALA A 185 1.00 -0.08 -15.27
N ALA A 186 2.20 -0.16 -15.85
CA ALA A 186 3.44 -0.36 -15.08
C ALA A 186 3.80 0.85 -14.20
N GLN A 187 3.36 2.04 -14.60
CA GLN A 187 3.51 3.29 -13.85
C GLN A 187 2.41 3.51 -12.80
N GLY A 188 1.29 2.79 -12.92
CA GLY A 188 0.14 2.92 -12.03
C GLY A 188 0.50 2.60 -10.58
N ARG A 189 0.18 3.51 -9.68
CA ARG A 189 0.28 3.33 -8.23
C ARG A 189 -1.09 3.60 -7.62
N SER A 190 -1.39 2.96 -6.49
CA SER A 190 -2.64 3.17 -5.75
C SER A 190 -2.42 3.37 -4.25
N ALA A 191 -1.18 3.20 -3.78
CA ALA A 191 -0.84 3.49 -2.40
C ALA A 191 0.55 4.10 -2.25
N MET A 192 0.70 4.89 -1.19
CA MET A 192 1.96 5.45 -0.73
C MET A 192 2.13 5.11 0.75
N ARG A 193 3.32 4.63 1.12
CA ARG A 193 3.70 4.37 2.51
C ARG A 193 4.87 5.26 2.90
N ILE A 194 4.78 5.90 4.05
CA ILE A 194 5.87 6.64 4.67
C ILE A 194 6.31 5.87 5.92
N GLU A 195 7.58 5.50 5.97
CA GLU A 195 8.16 4.78 7.12
C GLU A 195 8.63 5.73 8.22
N ARG A 196 8.94 5.17 9.40
CA ARG A 196 9.42 5.93 10.56
C ARG A 196 10.74 6.67 10.31
N ASN A 197 11.54 6.19 9.36
CA ASN A 197 12.79 6.85 8.93
C ASN A 197 12.56 7.93 7.86
N GLY A 198 11.31 8.22 7.47
CA GLY A 198 10.97 9.18 6.42
C GLY A 198 11.13 8.67 4.99
N SER A 199 11.46 7.39 4.78
CA SER A 199 11.45 6.79 3.45
C SER A 199 10.02 6.69 2.92
N VAL A 200 9.82 7.11 1.68
CA VAL A 200 8.53 7.07 1.00
C VAL A 200 8.56 5.98 -0.09
N PHE A 201 7.58 5.10 -0.08
CA PHE A 201 7.43 4.00 -1.03
C PHE A 201 6.07 4.09 -1.73
N LEU A 202 6.03 3.73 -3.01
CA LEU A 202 4.82 3.66 -3.82
C LEU A 202 4.51 2.21 -4.19
N ASN A 203 3.24 1.83 -4.05
CA ASN A 203 2.73 0.49 -4.36
C ASN A 203 1.59 0.54 -5.37
#